data_AF-A0A8B6HD81-F1
#
_entry.id   AF-A0A8B6HD81-F1
#
_cell.length_a   1.000
_cell.length_b   1.000
_cell.length_c   1.000
_cell.angle_alpha   90.00
_cell.angle_beta   90.00
_cell.angle_gamma   90.00
#
_symmetry.space_group_name_H-M   'P 1'
#
loop_
_entity.id
_entity.type
_entity.pdbx_description
1 polymer ?
#
loop_
_entity_poly.entity_id
_entity_poly.type
_entity_poly.pdbx_seq_one_letter_code
_entity_poly.pdbx_strand_id
1 'polypeptide(L)'
;NGECADIYPENWHDVYTGNRNTTVTGKLCRKWSDVNRNSYGPGNYCRSPRSDPVSTGPWCYIKEPPWWELCFVPRCSEYILC
;
A
#
# COMPACT_ATOMS: atom_id res chain seq x y z
N ASN A 1 -1.45 8.65 19.84
CA ASN A 1 0.01 8.50 19.56
C ASN A 1 0.26 7.27 18.69
N GLY A 2 -0.03 7.32 17.38
CA GLY A 2 0.34 6.22 16.48
C GLY A 2 -0.47 6.03 15.20
N GLU A 3 -1.53 6.79 14.94
CA GLU A 3 -2.52 6.40 13.93
C GLU A 3 -2.25 6.92 12.50
N CYS A 4 -1.29 7.84 12.31
CA CYS A 4 -1.01 8.41 10.98
C CYS A 4 0.01 7.64 10.12
N ALA A 5 0.69 6.62 10.65
CA ALA A 5 1.59 5.78 9.84
C ALA A 5 0.82 4.85 8.88
N ASP A 6 -0.46 4.61 9.16
CA ASP A 6 -1.37 3.79 8.36
C ASP A 6 -2.31 4.63 7.47
N ILE A 7 -2.02 5.92 7.31
CA ILE A 7 -2.85 6.83 6.52
C ILE A 7 -2.14 7.19 5.22
N TYR A 8 -2.84 7.08 4.09
CA TYR A 8 -2.30 7.53 2.81
C TYR A 8 -2.24 9.08 2.77
N PRO A 9 -1.06 9.68 2.62
CA PRO A 9 -0.90 11.13 2.55
C PRO A 9 -1.56 11.68 1.28
N GLU A 10 -2.27 12.81 1.41
CA GLU A 10 -2.95 13.45 0.27
C GLU A 10 -1.96 14.03 -0.76
N ASN A 11 -0.72 14.25 -0.35
CA ASN A 11 0.36 14.63 -1.24
C ASN A 11 0.90 13.37 -1.92
N TRP A 12 0.74 13.29 -3.25
CA TRP A 12 1.29 12.23 -4.12
C TRP A 12 2.77 11.89 -3.86
N HIS A 13 3.54 12.85 -3.36
CA HIS A 13 4.98 12.72 -3.12
C HIS A 13 5.34 11.91 -1.87
N ASP A 14 4.38 11.62 -1.01
CA ASP A 14 4.66 10.99 0.27
C ASP A 14 4.51 9.45 0.16
N VAL A 15 5.55 8.73 0.58
CA VAL A 15 5.62 7.28 0.49
C VAL A 15 4.84 6.66 1.65
N TYR A 16 3.82 5.86 1.35
CA TYR A 16 3.15 5.06 2.37
C TYR A 16 4.11 4.01 2.94
N THR A 17 4.43 4.13 4.23
CA THR A 17 5.37 3.25 4.95
C THR A 17 4.70 2.36 5.99
N GLY A 18 3.37 2.39 6.07
CA GLY A 18 2.59 1.57 7.01
C GLY A 18 2.73 0.06 6.79
N ASN A 19 2.11 -0.71 7.67
CA ASN A 19 2.31 -2.16 7.78
C ASN A 19 1.12 -2.98 7.27
N ARG A 20 0.15 -2.34 6.60
CA ARG A 20 -0.96 -3.03 5.95
C ARG A 20 -0.45 -3.96 4.84
N ASN A 21 -1.03 -5.16 4.73
CA ASN A 21 -0.68 -6.17 3.75
C ASN A 21 -1.91 -6.93 3.20
N THR A 22 -3.07 -6.26 3.24
CA THR A 22 -4.34 -6.82 2.77
C THR A 22 -4.94 -5.92 1.71
N THR A 23 -5.43 -6.52 0.62
CA THR A 23 -6.06 -5.82 -0.48
C THR A 23 -7.48 -5.36 -0.14
N VAL A 24 -8.07 -4.52 -0.99
CA VAL A 24 -9.47 -4.08 -0.85
C VAL A 24 -10.47 -5.25 -0.90
N THR A 25 -10.15 -6.33 -1.62
CA THR A 25 -10.96 -7.57 -1.61
C THR A 25 -10.58 -8.57 -0.53
N GLY A 26 -9.67 -8.21 0.39
CA GLY A 26 -9.28 -9.08 1.52
C GLY A 26 -8.19 -10.10 1.19
N LYS A 27 -7.52 -9.99 0.04
CA LYS A 27 -6.42 -10.91 -0.32
C LYS A 27 -5.13 -10.53 0.39
N LEU A 28 -4.34 -11.54 0.76
CA LEU A 28 -3.02 -11.33 1.35
C LEU A 28 -2.00 -10.93 0.28
N CYS A 29 -1.25 -9.88 0.56
CA CYS A 29 -0.15 -9.43 -0.29
C CYS A 29 1.00 -10.45 -0.31
N ARG A 30 1.63 -10.57 -1.49
CA ARG A 30 2.89 -11.29 -1.70
C ARG A 30 4.07 -10.46 -1.24
N LYS A 31 5.16 -11.14 -0.85
CA LYS A 31 6.40 -10.43 -0.53
C LYS A 31 6.98 -9.80 -1.78
N TRP A 32 7.51 -8.59 -1.65
CA TRP A 32 8.17 -7.90 -2.76
C TRP A 32 9.38 -8.69 -3.29
N SER A 33 10.03 -9.46 -2.43
CA SER A 33 11.10 -10.40 -2.81
C SER A 33 10.64 -11.49 -3.76
N ASP A 34 9.41 -11.98 -3.61
CA ASP A 34 8.90 -13.11 -4.39
C ASP A 34 8.54 -12.71 -5.83
N VAL A 35 8.53 -11.42 -6.11
CA VAL A 35 8.23 -10.83 -7.43
C VAL A 35 9.39 -9.97 -7.96
N ASN A 36 10.59 -10.12 -7.38
CA ASN A 36 11.80 -9.38 -7.77
C ASN A 36 11.67 -7.85 -7.66
N ARG A 37 10.87 -7.35 -6.71
CA ARG A 37 10.63 -5.91 -6.44
C ARG A 37 11.14 -5.49 -5.07
N ASN A 38 12.25 -6.05 -4.60
CA ASN A 38 12.84 -5.77 -3.28
C ASN A 38 13.01 -4.28 -2.95
N SER A 39 13.17 -3.43 -3.97
CA SER A 39 13.31 -1.98 -3.81
C SER A 39 12.04 -1.26 -3.34
N TYR A 40 10.86 -1.90 -3.43
CA TYR A 40 9.59 -1.25 -3.08
C TYR A 40 9.36 -1.25 -1.56
N GLY A 41 9.91 -2.24 -0.85
CA GLY A 41 9.86 -2.27 0.60
C GLY A 41 10.10 -3.65 1.19
N PRO A 42 10.21 -3.73 2.52
CA PRO A 42 10.38 -4.98 3.23
C PRO A 42 9.08 -5.79 3.25
N GLY A 43 9.21 -7.12 3.27
CA GLY A 43 8.09 -8.03 3.50
C GLY A 43 7.03 -7.97 2.40
N ASN A 44 5.76 -7.99 2.82
CA ASN A 44 4.58 -8.01 1.95
C ASN A 44 3.66 -6.79 2.17
N TYR A 45 4.21 -5.68 2.66
CA TYR A 45 3.40 -4.50 2.96
C TYR A 45 3.01 -3.74 1.71
N CYS A 46 1.84 -3.10 1.74
CA CYS A 46 1.33 -2.22 0.70
C CYS A 46 2.28 -1.04 0.50
N ARG A 47 2.55 -0.67 -0.75
CA ARG A 47 3.47 0.43 -1.06
C ARG A 47 2.92 1.28 -2.20
N SER A 48 3.33 2.54 -2.21
CA SER A 48 3.09 3.47 -3.31
C SER A 48 4.45 3.98 -3.79
N PRO A 49 5.11 3.27 -4.73
CA PRO A 49 6.39 3.72 -5.26
C PRO A 49 6.18 4.98 -6.13
N ARG A 50 7.00 6.01 -5.90
CA ARG A 50 6.91 7.32 -6.58
C ARG A 50 6.95 7.26 -8.11
N SER A 51 7.52 6.19 -8.67
CA SER A 51 7.65 5.95 -10.11
C SER A 51 6.39 5.37 -10.75
N ASP A 52 5.37 5.03 -9.96
CA ASP A 52 4.15 4.43 -10.44
C ASP A 52 3.12 5.54 -10.75
N PRO A 53 2.57 5.60 -11.97
CA PRO A 53 1.57 6.60 -12.36
C PRO A 53 0.22 6.41 -11.65
N VAL A 54 0.08 5.36 -10.82
CA VAL A 54 -1.14 5.04 -10.10
C VAL A 54 -1.29 5.96 -8.87
N SER A 55 -2.02 7.04 -9.09
CA SER A 55 -2.49 8.05 -8.13
C SER A 55 -3.40 7.53 -7.02
N THR A 56 -3.86 6.29 -7.15
CA THR A 56 -5.08 5.84 -6.48
C THR A 56 -4.83 5.30 -5.07
N GLY A 57 -3.57 5.05 -4.68
CA GLY A 57 -3.21 4.62 -3.33
C GLY A 57 -2.16 3.51 -3.31
N PRO A 58 -1.84 3.00 -2.11
CA PRO A 58 -0.86 1.93 -1.97
C PRO A 58 -1.44 0.60 -2.47
N TRP A 59 -0.57 -0.23 -3.04
CA TRP A 59 -0.94 -1.50 -3.66
C TRP A 59 0.09 -2.58 -3.34
N CYS A 60 -0.23 -3.83 -3.71
CA CYS A 60 0.68 -4.96 -3.60
C CYS A 60 0.41 -6.03 -4.66
N TYR A 61 1.36 -6.97 -4.83
CA TYR A 61 1.15 -8.15 -5.67
C TYR A 61 0.34 -9.22 -4.92
N ILE A 62 -0.49 -9.97 -5.66
CA ILE A 62 -1.27 -11.10 -5.15
C ILE A 62 -0.92 -12.40 -5.89
N LYS A 63 -1.38 -13.53 -5.36
CA LYS A 63 -1.08 -14.87 -5.90
C LYS A 63 -1.81 -15.20 -7.20
N GLU A 64 -2.88 -14.48 -7.51
CA GLU A 64 -3.78 -14.79 -8.62
C GLU A 64 -4.04 -13.55 -9.49
N PRO A 65 -4.44 -13.70 -10.77
CA PRO A 65 -4.87 -12.58 -11.60
C PRO A 65 -5.90 -11.69 -10.87
N PRO A 66 -5.77 -10.35 -10.94
CA PRO A 66 -4.92 -9.55 -11.83
C PRO A 66 -3.44 -9.38 -11.42
N TRP A 67 -2.93 -10.20 -10.50
CA TRP A 67 -1.54 -10.23 -9.99
C TRP A 67 -1.12 -9.05 -9.14
N TRP A 68 -1.87 -7.95 -9.15
CA TRP A 68 -1.72 -6.84 -8.23
C TRP A 68 -3.09 -6.28 -7.87
N GLU A 69 -3.20 -5.65 -6.71
CA GLU A 69 -4.46 -5.04 -6.27
C GLU A 69 -4.17 -3.89 -5.30
N LEU A 70 -5.10 -2.93 -5.24
CA LEU A 70 -5.05 -1.84 -4.27
C LEU A 70 -5.24 -2.39 -2.85
N CYS A 71 -4.58 -1.74 -1.91
CA CYS A 71 -4.71 -2.06 -0.50
C CYS A 71 -5.81 -1.25 0.17
N PHE A 72 -6.44 -1.85 1.16
CA PHE A 72 -7.35 -1.13 2.05
C PHE A 72 -6.54 -0.29 3.04
N VAL A 73 -6.17 0.90 2.60
CA VAL A 73 -5.47 1.90 3.40
C VAL A 73 -6.36 3.14 3.48
N PRO A 74 -6.84 3.51 4.67
CA PRO A 74 -7.69 4.68 4.81
C PRO A 74 -6.95 5.98 4.52
N ARG A 75 -7.67 6.97 3.96
CA ARG A 75 -7.17 8.35 3.77
C ARG A 75 -7.42 9.18 5.03
N CYS A 76 -6.59 10.20 5.32
CA CYS A 76 -6.80 11.04 6.52
C CYS A 76 -8.12 11.79 6.40
N SER A 77 -8.50 12.25 5.20
CA SER A 77 -9.78 12.93 4.96
C SER A 77 -11.01 12.06 5.23
N GLU A 78 -10.88 10.73 5.21
CA GLU A 78 -11.97 9.80 5.57
C GLU A 78 -11.99 9.49 7.07
N TYR A 79 -10.92 9.80 7.81
CA TYR A 79 -10.84 9.66 9.26
C TYR A 79 -11.01 11.05 9.91
N ILE A 80 -12.22 11.34 10.38
CA ILE A 80 -12.58 12.56 11.15
C ILE A 80 -11.78 12.71 12.48
N LEU A 81 -10.81 11.83 12.74
CA LEU A 81 -9.95 11.83 13.93
C LEU A 81 -8.45 11.86 13.55
N CYS A 82 -8.11 12.69 12.56
CA CYS A 82 -6.85 13.42 12.53
C CYS A 82 -7.16 14.83 13.10
#